data_AF-A0A6N7PPK4-F1
#
_entry.id   AF-A0A6N7PPK4-F1
#
_cell.length_a   1.000
_cell.length_b   1.000
_cell.length_c   1.000
_cell.angle_alpha   90.00
_cell.angle_beta   90.00
_cell.angle_gamma   90.00
#
_symmetry.space_group_name_H-M   'P 1'
#
loop_
_entity.id
_entity.type
_entity.pdbx_description
1 polymer ?
#
loop_
_entity_poly.entity_id
_entity_poly.type
_entity_poly.pdbx_seq_one_letter_code
_entity_poly.pdbx_strand_id
1 'polypeptide(L)'
;MTMRAPRYGLATTLAFATLMSVGAAQASEPGPDTLPIHIISIQTMDADDQAEALTKALRNAVRATPGWSQGEGDYSLEVLTLSLKCPDPPDASCQSRIADQIRADRYVWGKLDKGKGGNVSGELHFWVRGKGTTDHKVEYSANLTEAQDEALRKIASDALNKLTDGPPKGEVKVKAGSVAGQVFVDGQPLGALTNGEGTFFVPSGTHSLVVKAPGYADMSTDITVKPNSPTDVVVAPVPAGDTTPTNWKRIGGFAAIGAGVAFGAVGIYGTATVNGVNNDDGYKQNQNLYETNTNICDVARGTGSVETGFDRPYVADQCSKGETGQLLQLIFYPLAAIAAGAGVFLVATSAKTTKEKPVAGLMILPRVDHTGGKLDVGFRF
;
A
#
# COMPACT_ATOMS: atom_id res chain seq x y z
N MET A 1 -54.25 10.91 -33.53
CA MET A 1 -52.81 10.58 -33.51
C MET A 1 -52.14 11.39 -32.42
N THR A 2 -51.93 10.80 -31.24
CA THR A 2 -51.06 11.33 -30.18
C THR A 2 -50.95 10.26 -29.09
N MET A 3 -49.90 9.44 -29.14
CA MET A 3 -49.50 8.58 -28.02
C MET A 3 -48.40 9.29 -27.23
N ARG A 4 -48.65 9.58 -25.96
CA ARG A 4 -47.63 9.96 -24.97
C ARG A 4 -47.27 8.71 -24.16
N ALA A 5 -46.01 8.31 -24.22
CA ALA A 5 -45.43 7.26 -23.38
C ALA A 5 -44.95 7.85 -22.04
N PRO A 6 -45.08 7.15 -20.91
CA PRO A 6 -44.41 7.52 -19.68
C PRO A 6 -43.00 6.89 -19.64
N ARG A 7 -41.98 7.71 -19.42
CA ARG A 7 -40.61 7.26 -19.09
C ARG A 7 -40.40 7.46 -17.59
N TYR A 8 -40.40 6.37 -16.84
CA TYR A 8 -39.84 6.28 -15.49
C TYR A 8 -38.51 5.52 -15.58
N GLY A 9 -37.50 5.95 -14.82
CA GLY A 9 -36.27 5.18 -14.62
C GLY A 9 -35.03 6.03 -14.42
N LEU A 10 -34.97 6.79 -13.33
CA LEU A 10 -33.73 7.36 -12.79
C LEU A 10 -32.82 6.20 -12.33
N ALA A 11 -31.65 6.07 -12.95
CA ALA A 11 -30.54 5.27 -12.45
C ALA A 11 -29.40 6.22 -12.05
N THR A 12 -29.31 6.53 -10.75
CA THR A 12 -28.21 7.29 -10.14
C THR A 12 -27.11 6.32 -9.73
N THR A 13 -26.07 6.20 -10.55
CA THR A 13 -24.80 5.56 -10.20
C THR A 13 -23.88 6.57 -9.51
N LEU A 14 -23.74 6.48 -8.20
CA LEU A 14 -22.70 7.19 -7.44
C LEU A 14 -21.36 6.49 -7.67
N ALA A 15 -20.55 7.02 -8.58
CA ALA A 15 -19.14 6.67 -8.70
C ALA A 15 -18.35 7.45 -7.65
N PHE A 16 -17.93 6.75 -6.58
CA PHE A 16 -16.97 7.27 -5.60
C PHE A 16 -15.57 7.31 -6.25
N ALA A 17 -15.20 8.45 -6.82
CA ALA A 17 -13.83 8.70 -7.28
C ALA A 17 -12.96 9.08 -6.08
N THR A 18 -12.24 8.12 -5.52
CA THR A 18 -11.16 8.37 -4.56
C THR A 18 -9.98 9.01 -5.30
N LEU A 19 -9.90 10.35 -5.23
CA LEU A 19 -8.71 11.11 -5.61
C LEU A 19 -7.60 10.84 -4.60
N MET A 20 -6.72 9.88 -4.90
CA MET A 20 -5.42 9.82 -4.25
C MET A 20 -4.54 10.91 -4.85
N SER A 21 -4.39 12.02 -4.13
CA SER A 21 -3.39 13.04 -4.41
C SER A 21 -2.00 12.46 -4.16
N VAL A 22 -1.37 11.96 -5.22
CA VAL A 22 0.07 11.68 -5.25
C VAL A 22 0.77 13.04 -5.20
N GLY A 23 1.09 13.51 -3.99
CA GLY A 23 1.94 14.67 -3.81
C GLY A 23 3.30 14.37 -4.43
N ALA A 24 3.71 15.12 -5.45
CA ALA A 24 5.08 15.09 -5.92
C ALA A 24 5.99 15.44 -4.73
N ALA A 25 6.87 14.51 -4.35
CA ALA A 25 7.87 14.72 -3.32
C ALA A 25 8.81 15.85 -3.77
N GLN A 26 8.49 17.08 -3.37
CA GLN A 26 9.36 18.24 -3.54
C GLN A 26 10.54 18.06 -2.57
N ALA A 27 11.76 18.22 -3.07
CA ALA A 27 12.96 18.19 -2.25
C ALA A 27 12.86 19.26 -1.15
N SER A 28 13.26 18.91 0.07
CA SER A 28 13.28 19.86 1.18
C SER A 28 14.30 20.97 0.88
N GLU A 29 13.88 22.23 1.00
CA GLU A 29 14.80 23.37 0.92
C GLU A 29 15.90 23.25 1.98
N PRO A 30 17.11 23.80 1.72
CA PRO A 30 18.15 23.90 2.74
C PRO A 30 17.56 24.52 4.01
N GLY A 31 17.66 23.79 5.11
CA GLY A 31 16.97 24.13 6.35
C GLY A 31 17.62 23.45 7.54
N PRO A 32 17.21 23.80 8.78
CA PRO A 32 17.81 23.24 10.00
C PRO A 32 17.71 21.70 10.09
N ASP A 33 16.74 21.14 9.35
CA ASP A 33 16.40 19.72 9.33
C ASP A 33 17.17 18.91 8.27
N THR A 34 18.12 19.51 7.56
CA THR A 34 18.97 18.82 6.57
C THR A 34 20.44 19.10 6.82
N LEU A 35 21.30 18.22 6.31
CA LEU A 35 22.74 18.41 6.34
C LEU A 35 23.25 18.86 4.96
N PRO A 36 23.92 20.02 4.86
CA PRO A 36 24.42 20.49 3.58
C PRO A 36 25.62 19.65 3.12
N ILE A 37 25.61 19.24 1.85
CA ILE A 37 26.73 18.66 1.12
C ILE A 37 27.03 19.53 -0.10
N HIS A 38 28.26 20.02 -0.22
CA HIS A 38 28.71 20.69 -1.44
C HIS A 38 29.24 19.66 -2.44
N ILE A 39 28.90 19.82 -3.72
CA ILE A 39 29.45 19.00 -4.79
C ILE A 39 30.40 19.88 -5.60
N ILE A 40 31.71 19.67 -5.39
CA ILE A 40 32.77 20.30 -6.17
C ILE A 40 32.77 19.64 -7.56
N SER A 41 32.97 20.43 -8.62
CA SER A 41 33.03 19.90 -9.97
C SER A 41 34.11 18.83 -10.07
N ILE A 42 33.73 17.69 -10.64
CA ILE A 42 34.62 16.56 -10.84
C ILE A 42 35.73 17.00 -11.81
N GLN A 43 36.97 16.73 -11.42
CA GLN A 43 38.14 17.03 -12.23
C GLN A 43 38.33 15.95 -13.30
N THR A 44 38.76 16.33 -14.50
CA THR A 44 39.10 15.39 -15.57
C THR A 44 40.11 16.01 -16.51
N MET A 45 40.89 15.17 -17.21
CA MET A 45 41.80 15.62 -18.27
C MET A 45 41.25 15.36 -19.69
N ASP A 46 40.31 14.42 -19.83
CA ASP A 46 39.89 13.90 -21.14
C ASP A 46 38.43 13.43 -21.24
N ALA A 47 37.62 13.71 -20.21
CA ALA A 47 36.21 13.31 -20.12
C ALA A 47 35.29 14.44 -19.62
N ASP A 48 35.45 15.67 -20.16
CA ASP A 48 34.77 16.89 -19.71
C ASP A 48 33.24 16.75 -19.65
N ASP A 49 32.62 16.26 -20.73
CA ASP A 49 31.16 16.08 -20.81
C ASP A 49 30.65 15.12 -19.71
N GLN A 50 31.39 14.03 -19.46
CA GLN A 50 31.04 13.02 -18.47
C GLN A 50 31.24 13.53 -17.04
N ALA A 51 32.28 14.33 -16.79
CA ALA A 51 32.53 14.94 -15.50
C ALA A 51 31.47 15.99 -15.15
N GLU A 52 31.06 16.82 -16.12
CA GLU A 52 29.96 17.78 -15.92
C GLU A 52 28.63 17.06 -15.67
N ALA A 53 28.32 16.04 -16.48
CA ALA A 53 27.11 15.24 -16.34
C ALA A 53 27.02 14.55 -14.97
N LEU A 54 28.11 13.89 -14.53
CA LEU A 54 28.16 13.23 -13.23
C LEU A 54 28.08 14.24 -12.07
N THR A 55 28.73 15.41 -12.19
CA THR A 55 28.63 16.48 -11.20
C THR A 55 27.17 16.92 -11.02
N LYS A 56 26.45 17.18 -12.12
CA LYS A 56 25.03 17.54 -12.08
C LYS A 56 24.16 16.40 -11.54
N ALA A 57 24.44 15.14 -11.94
CA ALA A 57 23.71 13.97 -11.46
C ALA A 57 23.90 13.77 -9.94
N LEU A 58 25.11 13.97 -9.40
CA LEU A 58 25.38 13.92 -7.96
C LEU A 58 24.62 15.00 -7.20
N ARG A 59 24.58 16.24 -7.69
CA ARG A 59 23.78 17.31 -7.08
C ARG A 59 22.30 16.97 -7.05
N ASN A 60 21.78 16.38 -8.12
CA ASN A 60 20.41 15.88 -8.18
C ASN A 60 20.17 14.73 -7.19
N ALA A 61 21.14 13.82 -7.04
CA ALA A 61 21.07 12.73 -6.08
C ALA A 61 21.05 13.23 -4.62
N VAL A 62 21.86 14.25 -4.30
CA VAL A 62 21.84 14.92 -2.98
C VAL A 62 20.45 15.49 -2.69
N ARG A 63 19.85 16.22 -3.65
CA ARG A 63 18.51 16.80 -3.49
C ARG A 63 17.41 15.74 -3.36
N ALA A 64 17.58 14.58 -4.00
CA ALA A 64 16.60 13.50 -3.98
C ALA A 64 16.70 12.62 -2.71
N THR A 65 17.78 12.74 -1.93
CA THR A 65 18.01 11.90 -0.76
C THR A 65 17.52 12.60 0.51
N PRO A 66 16.57 12.01 1.27
CA PRO A 66 16.07 12.61 2.50
C PRO A 66 17.19 12.92 3.50
N GLY A 67 17.08 14.08 4.16
CA GLY A 67 18.03 14.56 5.18
C GLY A 67 19.32 15.18 4.65
N TRP A 68 19.63 15.03 3.36
CA TRP A 68 20.68 15.82 2.72
C TRP A 68 20.11 17.09 2.09
N SER A 69 20.92 18.13 2.02
CA SER A 69 20.64 19.32 1.21
C SER A 69 21.86 19.68 0.36
N GLN A 70 21.61 20.23 -0.82
CA GLN A 70 22.68 20.69 -1.70
C GLN A 70 23.21 22.03 -1.17
N GLY A 71 24.49 22.06 -0.80
CA GLY A 71 25.18 23.31 -0.47
C GLY A 71 25.24 24.24 -1.68
N GLU A 72 25.19 25.55 -1.42
CA GLU A 72 25.26 26.58 -2.45
C GLU A 72 26.68 26.73 -3.01
N GLY A 73 26.79 27.10 -4.28
CA GLY A 73 28.07 27.44 -4.93
C GLY A 73 28.56 26.42 -5.96
N ASP A 74 29.14 26.94 -7.04
CA ASP A 74 29.81 26.19 -8.09
C ASP A 74 31.32 26.30 -7.92
N TYR A 75 31.90 25.29 -7.28
CA TYR A 75 33.33 25.24 -7.00
C TYR A 75 34.03 24.28 -7.95
N SER A 76 35.21 24.68 -8.46
CA SER A 76 36.10 23.81 -9.21
C SER A 76 37.27 23.36 -8.35
N LEU A 77 37.52 22.04 -8.35
CA LEU A 77 38.63 21.45 -7.61
C LEU A 77 39.96 22.04 -8.06
N GLU A 78 40.15 22.21 -9.37
CA GLU A 78 41.40 22.73 -9.96
C GLU A 78 41.69 24.17 -9.53
N VAL A 79 40.66 25.01 -9.53
CA VAL A 79 40.78 26.41 -9.11
C VAL A 79 41.11 26.49 -7.61
N LEU A 80 40.45 25.66 -6.80
CA LEU A 80 40.67 25.62 -5.36
C LEU A 80 42.07 25.08 -5.01
N THR A 81 42.50 23.99 -5.63
CA THR A 81 43.82 23.39 -5.36
C THR A 81 44.94 24.32 -5.82
N LEU A 82 44.81 24.98 -6.98
CA LEU A 82 45.79 25.96 -7.45
C LEU A 82 45.88 27.18 -6.53
N SER A 83 44.72 27.75 -6.15
CA SER A 83 44.65 28.94 -5.28
C SER A 83 45.24 28.67 -3.88
N LEU A 84 44.97 27.49 -3.31
CA LEU A 84 45.44 27.09 -1.98
C LEU A 84 46.83 26.43 -2.00
N LYS A 85 47.46 26.32 -3.17
CA LYS A 85 48.76 25.65 -3.39
C LYS A 85 48.77 24.23 -2.82
N CYS A 86 47.75 23.46 -3.17
CA CYS A 86 47.60 22.09 -2.72
C CYS A 86 48.37 21.11 -3.62
N PRO A 87 48.87 19.99 -3.04
CA PRO A 87 49.32 18.87 -3.85
C PRO A 87 48.14 18.24 -4.59
N ASP A 88 48.44 17.50 -5.65
CA ASP A 88 47.44 16.78 -6.45
C ASP A 88 47.69 15.26 -6.39
N PRO A 89 46.78 14.45 -5.80
CA PRO A 89 45.50 14.82 -5.19
C PRO A 89 45.66 15.58 -3.84
N PRO A 90 44.63 16.35 -3.42
CA PRO A 90 44.69 17.14 -2.19
C PRO A 90 44.80 16.25 -0.94
N ASP A 91 45.78 16.55 -0.08
CA ASP A 91 45.97 15.89 1.21
C ASP A 91 44.97 16.36 2.28
N ALA A 92 44.93 15.71 3.44
CA ALA A 92 43.97 16.03 4.51
C ALA A 92 44.05 17.49 5.00
N SER A 93 45.26 18.07 5.00
CA SER A 93 45.49 19.47 5.36
C SER A 93 44.90 20.43 4.33
N CYS A 94 45.16 20.17 3.04
CA CYS A 94 44.54 20.91 1.95
C CYS A 94 43.01 20.78 1.97
N GLN A 95 42.47 19.57 2.15
CA GLN A 95 41.03 19.33 2.19
C GLN A 95 40.34 20.16 3.27
N SER A 96 40.98 20.32 4.44
CA SER A 96 40.49 21.20 5.51
C SER A 96 40.47 22.67 5.08
N ARG A 97 41.51 23.16 4.39
CA ARG A 97 41.55 24.54 3.86
C ARG A 97 40.53 24.77 2.75
N ILE A 98 40.30 23.77 1.90
CA ILE A 98 39.24 23.80 0.88
C ILE A 98 37.88 23.97 1.58
N ALA A 99 37.61 23.14 2.59
CA ALA A 99 36.37 23.19 3.37
C ALA A 99 36.14 24.58 4.00
N ASP A 100 37.20 25.20 4.54
CA ASP A 100 37.12 26.55 5.12
C ASP A 100 36.86 27.62 4.04
N GLN A 101 37.50 27.50 2.87
CA GLN A 101 37.30 28.42 1.75
C GLN A 101 35.86 28.38 1.21
N ILE A 102 35.25 27.19 1.13
CA ILE A 102 33.86 27.02 0.67
C ILE A 102 32.83 27.07 1.80
N ARG A 103 33.29 27.25 3.06
CA ARG A 103 32.47 27.25 4.27
C ARG A 103 31.59 26.00 4.42
N ALA A 104 32.13 24.85 4.07
CA ALA A 104 31.43 23.58 4.16
C ALA A 104 31.95 22.72 5.31
N ASP A 105 31.06 21.94 5.90
CA ASP A 105 31.42 20.84 6.80
C ASP A 105 31.55 19.51 6.08
N ARG A 106 30.94 19.40 4.89
CA ARG A 106 30.87 18.20 4.07
C ARG A 106 30.91 18.57 2.60
N TYR A 107 31.75 17.89 1.84
CA TYR A 107 31.75 18.05 0.40
C TYR A 107 32.21 16.79 -0.32
N VAL A 108 31.72 16.61 -1.54
CA VAL A 108 32.18 15.58 -2.47
C VAL A 108 33.08 16.22 -3.50
N TRP A 109 34.19 15.56 -3.81
CA TRP A 109 35.07 15.89 -4.92
C TRP A 109 35.51 14.58 -5.59
N GLY A 110 36.13 14.66 -6.77
CA GLY A 110 36.60 13.46 -7.44
C GLY A 110 37.33 13.75 -8.73
N LYS A 111 37.88 12.68 -9.29
CA LYS A 111 38.57 12.69 -10.57
C LYS A 111 38.00 11.62 -11.50
N LEU A 112 37.92 11.92 -12.78
CA LEU A 112 37.55 10.98 -13.83
C LEU A 112 38.58 11.00 -14.95
N ASP A 113 38.85 9.81 -15.48
CA ASP A 113 39.70 9.59 -16.64
C ASP A 113 38.96 8.71 -17.65
N LYS A 114 39.22 8.92 -18.94
CA LYS A 114 38.70 8.06 -19.99
C LYS A 114 39.36 6.69 -19.91
N GLY A 115 38.55 5.69 -19.58
CA GLY A 115 38.97 4.30 -19.53
C GLY A 115 39.18 3.70 -20.92
N LYS A 116 39.78 2.50 -20.94
CA LYS A 116 39.90 1.70 -22.17
C LYS A 116 38.54 1.10 -22.53
N GLY A 117 38.21 1.04 -23.83
CA GLY A 117 37.00 0.38 -24.30
C GLY A 117 35.72 1.23 -24.29
N GLY A 118 35.85 2.57 -24.24
CA GLY A 118 34.70 3.46 -24.28
C GLY A 118 33.99 3.65 -22.93
N ASN A 119 34.63 3.25 -21.83
CA ASN A 119 34.19 3.54 -20.47
C ASN A 119 34.90 4.78 -19.93
N VAL A 120 34.35 5.38 -18.89
CA VAL A 120 34.97 6.39 -18.02
C VAL A 120 35.09 5.78 -16.63
N SER A 121 36.23 5.97 -16.00
CA SER A 121 36.52 5.45 -14.66
C SER A 121 37.12 6.54 -13.79
N GLY A 122 36.87 6.49 -12.50
CA GLY A 122 37.51 7.40 -11.57
C GLY A 122 37.15 7.15 -10.13
N GLU A 123 37.47 8.12 -9.29
CA GLU A 123 37.34 8.03 -7.83
C GLU A 123 36.63 9.27 -7.30
N LEU A 124 35.59 9.04 -6.51
CA LEU A 124 34.88 10.06 -5.76
C LEU A 124 35.31 9.98 -4.30
N HIS A 125 35.39 11.14 -3.67
CA HIS A 125 35.82 11.31 -2.29
C HIS A 125 34.80 12.16 -1.55
N PHE A 126 34.39 11.72 -0.37
CA PHE A 126 33.51 12.45 0.53
C PHE A 126 34.27 12.84 1.79
N TRP A 127 34.55 14.14 1.92
CA TRP A 127 35.23 14.68 3.09
C TRP A 127 34.23 15.20 4.12
N VAL A 128 34.49 14.91 5.39
CA VAL A 128 33.71 15.40 6.52
C VAL A 128 34.65 16.00 7.57
N ARG A 129 34.32 17.23 8.02
CA ARG A 129 35.08 17.96 9.03
C ARG A 129 35.28 17.10 10.28
N GLY A 130 36.54 16.94 10.69
CA GLY A 130 36.93 16.17 11.87
C GLY A 130 36.87 14.64 11.73
N LYS A 131 36.29 14.09 10.64
CA LYS A 131 36.26 12.63 10.37
C LYS A 131 37.22 12.19 9.26
N GLY A 132 37.53 13.07 8.32
CA GLY A 132 38.39 12.77 7.17
C GLY A 132 37.60 12.40 5.92
N THR A 133 38.21 11.62 5.03
CA THR A 133 37.69 11.31 3.69
C THR A 133 37.36 9.83 3.56
N THR A 134 36.19 9.53 2.99
CA THR A 134 35.84 8.20 2.45
C THR A 134 35.87 8.26 0.92
N ASP A 135 36.26 7.17 0.27
CA ASP A 135 36.34 7.10 -1.20
C ASP A 135 35.44 6.01 -1.79
N HIS A 136 35.08 6.19 -3.07
CA HIS A 136 34.38 5.20 -3.86
C HIS A 136 34.76 5.30 -5.33
N LYS A 137 35.16 4.18 -5.93
CA LYS A 137 35.46 4.10 -7.35
C LYS A 137 34.17 4.01 -8.17
N VAL A 138 34.12 4.77 -9.25
CA VAL A 138 33.02 4.77 -10.22
C VAL A 138 33.54 4.35 -11.60
N GLU A 139 32.79 3.52 -12.29
CA GLU A 139 33.06 3.13 -13.68
C GLU A 139 31.74 3.03 -14.42
N TYR A 140 31.64 3.66 -15.58
CA TYR A 140 30.44 3.67 -16.41
C TYR A 140 30.77 3.95 -17.87
N SER A 141 29.78 3.78 -18.75
CA SER A 141 29.98 3.96 -20.19
C SER A 141 30.11 5.45 -20.56
N ALA A 142 31.03 5.78 -21.47
CA ALA A 142 31.31 7.16 -21.89
C ALA A 142 30.16 7.82 -22.68
N ASN A 143 29.14 7.06 -23.09
CA ASN A 143 27.94 7.60 -23.73
C ASN A 143 26.99 8.31 -22.76
N LEU A 144 27.19 8.18 -21.45
CA LEU A 144 26.37 8.84 -20.42
C LEU A 144 26.85 10.29 -20.22
N THR A 145 26.44 11.18 -21.12
CA THR A 145 26.81 12.61 -21.11
C THR A 145 25.69 13.52 -20.60
N GLU A 146 24.51 12.97 -20.29
CA GLU A 146 23.33 13.73 -19.87
C GLU A 146 23.02 13.45 -18.39
N ALA A 147 22.92 14.50 -17.58
CA ALA A 147 22.70 14.39 -16.13
C ALA A 147 21.33 13.78 -15.75
N GLN A 148 20.35 13.89 -16.64
CA GLN A 148 19.00 13.34 -16.49
C GLN A 148 18.87 11.88 -16.93
N ASP A 149 19.92 11.29 -17.53
CA ASP A 149 19.93 9.89 -17.92
C ASP A 149 19.68 8.99 -16.71
N GLU A 150 18.77 8.03 -16.85
CA GLU A 150 18.35 7.17 -15.74
C GLU A 150 19.50 6.31 -15.20
N ALA A 151 20.37 5.80 -16.09
CA ALA A 151 21.52 5.00 -15.69
C ALA A 151 22.53 5.86 -14.93
N LEU A 152 22.82 7.07 -15.41
CA LEU A 152 23.75 7.99 -14.73
C LEU A 152 23.22 8.45 -13.38
N ARG A 153 21.91 8.75 -13.28
CA ARG A 153 21.26 9.10 -12.01
C ARG A 153 21.34 7.97 -10.99
N LYS A 154 21.17 6.72 -11.44
CA LYS A 154 21.32 5.55 -10.59
C LYS A 154 22.76 5.40 -10.10
N ILE A 155 23.76 5.53 -11.00
CA ILE A 155 25.18 5.51 -10.65
C ILE A 155 25.51 6.60 -9.61
N ALA A 156 25.06 7.83 -9.83
CA ALA A 156 25.30 8.94 -8.90
C ALA A 156 24.66 8.70 -7.53
N SER A 157 23.43 8.18 -7.50
CA SER A 157 22.72 7.86 -6.25
C SER A 157 23.39 6.72 -5.48
N ASP A 158 23.78 5.65 -6.18
CA ASP A 158 24.48 4.50 -5.59
C ASP A 158 25.86 4.90 -5.06
N ALA A 159 26.60 5.72 -5.81
CA ALA A 159 27.89 6.24 -5.39
C ALA A 159 27.76 7.14 -4.15
N LEU A 160 26.79 8.07 -4.14
CA LEU A 160 26.51 8.93 -2.99
C LEU A 160 26.15 8.11 -1.75
N ASN A 161 25.29 7.10 -1.88
CA ASN A 161 24.89 6.22 -0.78
C ASN A 161 26.08 5.46 -0.20
N LYS A 162 26.98 4.93 -1.05
CA LYS A 162 28.19 4.23 -0.60
C LYS A 162 29.18 5.16 0.09
N LEU A 163 29.36 6.38 -0.43
CA LEU A 163 30.25 7.38 0.17
C LEU A 163 29.76 7.85 1.55
N THR A 164 28.44 7.97 1.71
CA THR A 164 27.80 8.56 2.89
C THR A 164 27.32 7.55 3.94
N ASP A 165 27.41 6.24 3.65
CA ASP A 165 26.74 5.17 4.42
C ASP A 165 25.20 5.33 4.45
N GLY A 166 24.64 5.88 3.36
CA GLY A 166 23.22 6.16 3.16
C GLY A 166 22.76 7.53 3.68
N PRO A 167 21.43 7.72 3.83
CA PRO A 167 20.88 8.94 4.40
C PRO A 167 21.43 9.21 5.80
N PRO A 168 21.59 10.48 6.20
CA PRO A 168 22.13 10.80 7.50
C PRO A 168 21.20 10.29 8.60
N LYS A 169 21.77 9.75 9.67
CA LYS A 169 21.00 9.18 10.78
C LYS A 169 20.65 10.28 11.80
N GLY A 170 19.40 10.33 12.24
CA GLY A 170 18.91 11.17 13.33
C GLY A 170 18.64 10.38 14.60
N GLU A 171 18.68 11.05 15.75
CA GLU A 171 18.37 10.45 17.04
C GLU A 171 16.85 10.36 17.23
N VAL A 172 16.35 9.17 17.57
CA VAL A 172 14.93 8.93 17.92
C VAL A 172 14.86 8.43 19.35
N LYS A 173 14.17 9.19 20.19
CA LYS A 173 13.93 8.86 21.60
C LYS A 173 12.53 8.31 21.74
N VAL A 174 12.41 7.03 22.05
CA VAL A 174 11.14 6.33 22.18
C VAL A 174 10.78 6.20 23.66
N LYS A 175 9.56 6.58 24.02
CA LYS A 175 8.99 6.45 25.36
C LYS A 175 7.68 5.68 25.30
N ALA A 176 7.60 4.56 26.00
CA ALA A 176 6.45 3.65 26.07
C ALA A 176 5.97 3.44 27.51
N GLY A 177 5.90 4.52 28.30
CA GLY A 177 5.57 4.43 29.73
C GLY A 177 6.65 3.66 30.49
N SER A 178 6.24 2.62 31.25
CA SER A 178 7.15 1.73 32.00
C SER A 178 7.33 0.36 31.33
N VAL A 179 6.88 0.20 30.09
CA VAL A 179 6.77 -1.11 29.44
C VAL A 179 8.07 -1.47 28.71
N ALA A 180 8.67 -2.60 29.08
CA ALA A 180 9.77 -3.17 28.30
C ALA A 180 9.23 -3.79 27.00
N GLY A 181 9.87 -3.45 25.87
CA GLY A 181 9.42 -3.90 24.54
C GLY A 181 10.54 -3.82 23.51
N GLN A 182 10.32 -4.41 22.35
CA GLN A 182 11.21 -4.35 21.20
C GLN A 182 10.70 -3.28 20.22
N VAL A 183 11.59 -2.38 19.81
CA VAL A 183 11.32 -1.35 18.80
C VAL A 183 11.68 -1.88 17.42
N PHE A 184 10.79 -1.67 16.48
CA PHE A 184 10.95 -1.94 15.06
C PHE A 184 10.75 -0.65 14.28
N VAL A 185 11.55 -0.47 13.23
CA VAL A 185 11.37 0.61 12.26
C VAL A 185 11.31 -0.02 10.88
N ASP A 186 10.21 0.25 10.17
CA ASP A 186 9.92 -0.34 8.84
C ASP A 186 10.02 -1.87 8.85
N GLY A 187 9.62 -2.49 9.97
CA GLY A 187 9.67 -3.93 10.19
C GLY A 187 11.04 -4.50 10.57
N GLN A 188 12.11 -3.69 10.57
CA GLN A 188 13.43 -4.12 11.02
C GLN A 188 13.60 -3.88 12.53
N PRO A 189 14.14 -4.85 13.30
CA PRO A 189 14.35 -4.68 14.73
C PRO A 189 15.51 -3.69 14.98
N LEU A 190 15.24 -2.64 15.75
CA LEU A 190 16.21 -1.59 16.05
C LEU A 190 16.87 -1.79 17.43
N GLY A 191 16.11 -2.23 18.42
CA GLY A 191 16.60 -2.55 19.76
C GLY A 191 15.47 -2.61 20.80
N ALA A 192 15.82 -2.95 22.04
CA ALA A 192 14.87 -3.07 23.14
C ALA A 192 14.79 -1.78 23.96
N LEU A 193 13.60 -1.48 24.49
CA LEU A 193 13.37 -0.43 25.47
C LEU A 193 13.78 -0.92 26.87
N THR A 194 14.52 -0.08 27.58
CA THR A 194 14.92 -0.31 28.98
C THR A 194 14.09 0.61 29.86
N ASN A 195 13.30 0.04 30.78
CA ASN A 195 12.35 0.80 31.62
C ASN A 195 11.37 1.67 30.83
N GLY A 196 10.97 1.22 29.63
CA GLY A 196 10.06 1.95 28.75
C GLY A 196 10.69 3.09 27.95
N GLU A 197 12.00 3.28 28.03
CA GLU A 197 12.71 4.29 27.24
C GLU A 197 13.85 3.68 26.40
N GLY A 198 14.16 4.30 25.26
CA GLY A 198 15.29 3.92 24.42
C GLY A 198 15.65 5.01 23.42
N THR A 199 16.93 5.11 23.10
CA THR A 199 17.47 6.05 22.10
C THR A 199 18.09 5.25 20.97
N PHE A 200 17.69 5.56 19.73
CA PHE A 200 18.16 4.87 18.55
C PHE A 200 18.54 5.84 17.44
N PHE A 201 19.46 5.42 16.56
CA PHE A 201 19.83 6.19 15.37
C PHE A 201 19.15 5.61 14.15
N VAL A 202 18.24 6.38 13.55
CA VAL A 202 17.42 5.97 12.40
C VAL A 202 17.79 6.86 11.21
N PRO A 203 17.86 6.33 9.97
CA PRO A 203 18.00 7.18 8.79
C PRO A 203 16.97 8.32 8.79
N SER A 204 17.34 9.47 8.26
CA SER A 204 16.40 10.58 8.10
C SER A 204 15.34 10.27 7.05
N GLY A 205 14.10 10.70 7.30
CA GLY A 205 12.96 10.41 6.43
C GLY A 205 11.71 10.07 7.22
N THR A 206 10.66 9.67 6.51
CA THR A 206 9.43 9.16 7.12
C THR A 206 9.53 7.66 7.32
N HIS A 207 9.24 7.20 8.53
CA HIS A 207 9.37 5.80 8.93
C HIS A 207 8.15 5.34 9.75
N SER A 208 7.80 4.06 9.64
CA SER A 208 6.78 3.46 10.48
C SER A 208 7.43 2.78 11.69
N LEU A 209 7.23 3.35 12.87
CA LEU A 209 7.78 2.85 14.12
C LEU A 209 6.75 1.97 14.83
N VAL A 210 7.15 0.75 15.16
CA VAL A 210 6.31 -0.22 15.87
C VAL A 210 7.00 -0.67 17.15
N VAL A 211 6.34 -0.53 18.30
CA VAL A 211 6.80 -1.06 19.58
C VAL A 211 5.98 -2.29 19.94
N LYS A 212 6.65 -3.42 20.11
CA LYS A 212 6.03 -4.68 20.54
C LYS A 212 6.41 -5.01 21.96
N ALA A 213 5.42 -5.18 22.83
CA ALA A 213 5.63 -5.52 24.22
C ALA A 213 4.73 -6.68 24.64
N PRO A 214 5.24 -7.68 25.40
CA PRO A 214 4.43 -8.77 25.91
C PRO A 214 3.25 -8.26 26.76
N GLY A 215 2.03 -8.72 26.46
CA GLY A 215 0.82 -8.31 27.18
C GLY A 215 0.18 -6.99 26.70
N TYR A 216 0.75 -6.36 25.69
CA TYR A 216 0.25 -5.12 25.09
C TYR A 216 -0.05 -5.31 23.60
N ALA A 217 -0.96 -4.48 23.06
CA ALA A 217 -1.16 -4.41 21.61
C ALA A 217 0.05 -3.77 20.93
N ASP A 218 0.32 -4.16 19.68
CA ASP A 218 1.39 -3.55 18.87
C ASP A 218 1.09 -2.04 18.73
N MET A 219 2.01 -1.20 19.21
CA MET A 219 1.89 0.26 19.13
C MET A 219 2.57 0.73 17.86
N SER A 220 1.83 1.29 16.90
CA SER A 220 2.37 1.78 15.63
C SER A 220 2.20 3.29 15.54
N THR A 221 3.24 4.01 15.11
CA THR A 221 3.21 5.44 14.84
C THR A 221 4.13 5.77 13.67
N ASP A 222 3.70 6.67 12.80
CA ASP A 222 4.58 7.19 11.75
C ASP A 222 5.38 8.37 12.30
N ILE A 223 6.67 8.40 12.01
CA ILE A 223 7.62 9.41 12.50
C ILE A 223 8.41 10.01 11.33
N THR A 224 8.76 11.29 11.44
CA THR A 224 9.68 11.95 10.51
C THR A 224 10.97 12.26 11.23
N VAL A 225 12.03 11.52 10.90
CA VAL A 225 13.34 11.62 11.55
C VAL A 225 14.18 12.69 10.86
N LYS A 226 14.79 13.56 11.67
CA LYS A 226 15.66 14.65 11.22
C LYS A 226 17.08 14.43 11.73
N PRO A 227 18.13 14.65 10.93
CA PRO A 227 19.52 14.35 11.30
C PRO A 227 20.08 15.23 12.42
N ASN A 228 19.59 16.48 12.57
CA ASN A 228 20.13 17.46 13.54
C ASN A 228 19.26 17.67 14.78
N SER A 229 18.08 17.03 14.85
CA SER A 229 17.15 17.22 15.95
C SER A 229 16.71 15.86 16.49
N PRO A 230 16.82 15.61 17.80
CA PRO A 230 16.23 14.41 18.38
C PRO A 230 14.72 14.43 18.12
N THR A 231 14.19 13.26 17.74
CA THR A 231 12.76 13.04 17.52
C THR A 231 12.20 12.31 18.73
N ASP A 232 11.41 13.01 19.55
CA ASP A 232 10.75 12.41 20.71
C ASP A 232 9.44 11.74 20.29
N VAL A 233 9.34 10.44 20.55
CA VAL A 233 8.19 9.59 20.19
C VAL A 233 7.60 9.01 21.46
N VAL A 234 6.39 9.44 21.80
CA VAL A 234 5.66 8.92 22.97
C VAL A 234 4.54 8.00 22.47
N VAL A 235 4.63 6.72 22.80
CA VAL A 235 3.57 5.74 22.53
C VAL A 235 2.88 5.35 23.84
N ALA A 236 1.55 5.36 23.82
CA ALA A 236 0.76 4.97 24.97
C ALA A 236 0.46 3.45 24.90
N PRO A 237 0.97 2.64 25.84
CA PRO A 237 0.71 1.21 25.83
C PRO A 237 -0.76 0.91 26.11
N VAL A 238 -1.40 0.24 25.17
CA VAL A 238 -2.75 -0.29 25.35
C VAL A 238 -2.60 -1.78 25.70
N PRO A 239 -3.05 -2.22 26.89
CA PRO A 239 -3.06 -3.64 27.22
C PRO A 239 -3.71 -4.40 26.07
N ALA A 240 -3.12 -5.51 25.65
CA ALA A 240 -3.81 -6.43 24.79
C ALA A 240 -4.95 -6.97 25.63
N GLY A 241 -6.10 -6.28 25.61
CA GLY A 241 -7.33 -6.83 26.14
C GLY A 241 -7.47 -8.22 25.54
N ASP A 242 -8.03 -9.17 26.30
CA ASP A 242 -8.31 -10.51 25.80
C ASP A 242 -9.18 -10.37 24.55
N THR A 243 -8.56 -10.18 23.39
CA THR A 243 -9.19 -10.28 22.10
C THR A 243 -9.36 -11.77 21.93
N THR A 244 -10.34 -12.33 22.65
CA THR A 244 -10.89 -13.63 22.31
C THR A 244 -11.14 -13.55 20.82
N PRO A 245 -10.38 -14.29 19.99
CA PRO A 245 -10.36 -14.08 18.56
C PRO A 245 -11.81 -14.10 18.10
N THR A 246 -12.27 -12.96 17.57
CA THR A 246 -13.66 -12.75 17.21
C THR A 246 -14.06 -13.94 16.33
N ASN A 247 -14.96 -14.78 16.83
CA ASN A 247 -15.27 -16.04 16.17
C ASN A 247 -16.12 -15.74 14.92
N TRP A 248 -15.45 -15.36 13.83
CA TRP A 248 -16.06 -15.01 12.55
C TRP A 248 -16.93 -16.13 12.00
N LYS A 249 -16.66 -17.40 12.36
CA LYS A 249 -17.54 -18.53 12.02
C LYS A 249 -18.90 -18.43 12.72
N ARG A 250 -18.93 -17.96 13.98
CA ARG A 250 -20.19 -17.74 14.72
C ARG A 250 -20.97 -16.55 14.17
N ILE A 251 -20.29 -15.44 13.86
CA ILE A 251 -20.92 -14.25 13.25
C ILE A 251 -21.46 -14.60 11.86
N GLY A 252 -20.64 -15.23 11.01
CA GLY A 252 -21.05 -15.69 9.67
C GLY A 252 -22.16 -16.73 9.73
N GLY A 253 -22.13 -17.62 10.72
CA GLY A 253 -23.18 -18.61 10.95
C GLY A 253 -24.55 -17.99 11.23
N PHE A 254 -24.63 -17.00 12.14
CA PHE A 254 -25.89 -16.29 12.42
C PHE A 254 -26.36 -15.43 11.25
N ALA A 255 -25.45 -14.75 10.55
CA ALA A 255 -25.79 -13.97 9.36
C ALA A 255 -26.39 -14.85 8.24
N ALA A 256 -25.79 -16.03 8.00
CA ALA A 256 -26.29 -16.98 7.00
C ALA A 256 -27.66 -17.56 7.36
N ILE A 257 -27.92 -17.87 8.64
CA ILE A 257 -29.26 -18.26 9.12
C ILE A 257 -30.27 -17.13 8.87
N GLY A 258 -29.92 -15.89 9.20
CA GLY A 258 -30.77 -14.72 8.95
C GLY A 258 -31.12 -14.54 7.47
N ALA A 259 -30.14 -14.68 6.58
CA ALA A 259 -30.37 -14.66 5.14
C ALA A 259 -31.26 -15.82 4.67
N GLY A 260 -31.06 -17.03 5.20
CA GLY A 260 -31.88 -18.20 4.89
C GLY A 260 -33.36 -18.00 5.24
N VAL A 261 -33.66 -17.41 6.41
CA VAL A 261 -35.03 -17.07 6.82
C VAL A 261 -35.66 -16.04 5.88
N ALA A 262 -34.91 -14.99 5.51
CA ALA A 262 -35.38 -13.96 4.58
C ALA A 262 -35.73 -14.54 3.20
N PHE A 263 -34.85 -15.38 2.64
CA PHE A 263 -35.13 -16.07 1.37
C PHE A 263 -36.31 -17.02 1.47
N GLY A 264 -36.44 -17.77 2.58
CA GLY A 264 -37.58 -18.64 2.82
C GLY A 264 -38.91 -17.87 2.82
N ALA A 265 -38.97 -16.70 3.45
CA ALA A 265 -40.16 -15.86 3.47
C ALA A 265 -40.58 -15.38 2.07
N VAL A 266 -39.62 -15.00 1.22
CA VAL A 266 -39.89 -14.62 -0.18
C VAL A 266 -40.41 -15.81 -0.99
N GLY A 267 -39.86 -17.01 -0.80
CA GLY A 267 -40.36 -18.25 -1.43
C GLY A 267 -41.80 -18.58 -1.02
N ILE A 268 -42.13 -18.43 0.27
CA ILE A 268 -43.50 -18.61 0.79
C ILE A 268 -44.46 -17.60 0.16
N TYR A 269 -44.06 -16.33 0.05
CA TYR A 269 -44.85 -15.31 -0.63
C TYR A 269 -45.13 -15.71 -2.09
N GLY A 270 -44.10 -16.15 -2.84
CA GLY A 270 -44.27 -16.66 -4.20
C GLY A 270 -45.23 -17.87 -4.27
N THR A 271 -45.25 -18.73 -3.26
CA THR A 271 -46.20 -19.85 -3.15
C THR A 271 -47.62 -19.39 -2.91
N ALA A 272 -47.82 -18.42 -2.02
CA ALA A 272 -49.12 -17.82 -1.78
C ALA A 272 -49.66 -17.11 -3.02
N THR A 273 -48.81 -16.41 -3.79
CA THR A 273 -49.20 -15.75 -5.05
C THR A 273 -49.67 -16.76 -6.09
N VAL A 274 -48.91 -17.85 -6.33
CA VAL A 274 -49.30 -18.90 -7.30
C VAL A 274 -50.59 -19.58 -6.86
N ASN A 275 -50.74 -19.90 -5.57
CA ASN A 275 -51.96 -20.50 -5.06
C ASN A 275 -53.17 -19.54 -5.13
N GLY A 276 -52.93 -18.24 -4.97
CA GLY A 276 -53.94 -17.19 -5.14
C GLY A 276 -54.44 -17.12 -6.57
N VAL A 277 -53.54 -17.10 -7.56
CA VAL A 277 -53.87 -17.13 -8.98
C VAL A 277 -54.66 -18.39 -9.34
N ASN A 278 -54.20 -19.56 -8.89
CA ASN A 278 -54.86 -20.84 -9.16
C ASN A 278 -56.25 -20.96 -8.51
N ASN A 279 -56.52 -20.19 -7.46
CA ASN A 279 -57.81 -20.21 -6.76
C ASN A 279 -58.74 -19.06 -7.12
N ASP A 280 -58.29 -18.10 -7.93
CA ASP A 280 -59.11 -16.98 -8.36
C ASP A 280 -60.29 -17.47 -9.24
N ASP A 281 -61.50 -17.06 -8.88
CA ASP A 281 -62.73 -17.50 -9.54
C ASP A 281 -62.80 -17.04 -11.01
N GLY A 282 -62.30 -15.84 -11.31
CA GLY A 282 -62.22 -15.32 -12.67
C GLY A 282 -61.20 -16.09 -13.51
N TYR A 283 -60.07 -16.48 -12.93
CA TYR A 283 -59.09 -17.33 -13.60
C TYR A 283 -59.65 -18.72 -13.90
N LYS A 284 -60.31 -19.37 -12.92
CA LYS A 284 -60.98 -20.67 -13.09
C LYS A 284 -62.12 -20.63 -14.11
N GLN A 285 -62.91 -19.55 -14.11
CA GLN A 285 -64.00 -19.38 -15.08
C GLN A 285 -63.46 -19.35 -16.50
N ASN A 286 -62.36 -18.62 -16.74
CA ASN A 286 -61.70 -18.58 -18.05
C ASN A 286 -61.02 -19.91 -18.39
N GLN A 287 -60.50 -20.65 -17.39
CA GLN A 287 -59.93 -21.98 -17.59
C GLN A 287 -60.97 -23.01 -18.05
N ASN A 288 -62.18 -22.96 -17.50
CA ASN A 288 -63.27 -23.88 -17.84
C ASN A 288 -63.82 -23.70 -19.27
N LEU A 289 -63.45 -22.63 -19.97
CA LEU A 289 -63.82 -22.40 -21.37
C LEU A 289 -63.04 -23.30 -22.35
N TYR A 290 -61.92 -23.89 -21.90
CA TYR A 290 -61.05 -24.71 -22.73
C TYR A 290 -60.95 -26.14 -22.19
N GLU A 291 -60.63 -27.09 -23.07
CA GLU A 291 -60.33 -28.47 -22.67
C GLU A 291 -59.11 -28.53 -21.74
N THR A 292 -59.10 -29.49 -20.82
CA THR A 292 -58.13 -29.62 -19.71
C THR A 292 -56.65 -29.59 -20.13
N ASN A 293 -56.33 -29.85 -21.40
CA ASN A 293 -54.96 -29.85 -21.92
C ASN A 293 -54.50 -28.49 -22.51
N THR A 294 -55.36 -27.47 -22.53
CA THR A 294 -55.00 -26.17 -23.10
C THR A 294 -54.38 -25.24 -22.06
N ASN A 295 -53.17 -24.74 -22.33
CA ASN A 295 -52.57 -23.71 -21.49
C ASN A 295 -53.18 -22.34 -21.80
N ILE A 296 -54.11 -21.89 -20.95
CA ILE A 296 -54.80 -20.61 -21.12
C ILE A 296 -53.86 -19.40 -21.05
N CYS A 297 -52.68 -19.51 -20.47
CA CYS A 297 -51.69 -18.44 -20.47
C CYS A 297 -51.06 -18.23 -21.85
N ASP A 298 -50.90 -19.30 -22.62
CA ASP A 298 -50.38 -19.22 -23.99
C ASP A 298 -51.44 -18.61 -24.93
N VAL A 299 -52.72 -18.97 -24.74
CA VAL A 299 -53.85 -18.32 -25.41
C VAL A 299 -53.91 -16.83 -25.08
N ALA A 300 -53.72 -16.44 -23.82
CA ALA A 300 -53.69 -15.04 -23.41
C ALA A 300 -52.54 -14.26 -24.08
N ARG A 301 -51.37 -14.89 -24.24
CA ARG A 301 -50.22 -14.35 -24.99
C ARG A 301 -50.42 -14.32 -26.51
N GLY A 302 -51.42 -15.04 -27.02
CA GLY A 302 -51.85 -14.95 -28.41
C GLY A 302 -51.46 -16.10 -29.31
N THR A 303 -51.08 -17.24 -28.75
CA THR A 303 -50.66 -18.41 -29.53
C THR A 303 -51.82 -19.38 -29.83
N GLY A 304 -53.08 -19.00 -29.58
CA GLY A 304 -54.25 -19.86 -29.78
C GLY A 304 -55.54 -19.10 -30.11
N SER A 305 -56.58 -19.85 -30.51
CA SER A 305 -57.93 -19.34 -30.76
C SER A 305 -58.58 -18.89 -29.46
N VAL A 306 -59.27 -17.74 -29.50
CA VAL A 306 -59.92 -17.15 -28.32
C VAL A 306 -61.40 -17.51 -28.35
N GLU A 307 -61.86 -18.22 -27.33
CA GLU A 307 -63.28 -18.51 -27.13
C GLU A 307 -64.07 -17.25 -26.76
N THR A 308 -65.34 -17.20 -27.19
CA THR A 308 -66.23 -16.08 -26.84
C THR A 308 -66.43 -15.97 -25.33
N GLY A 309 -66.14 -14.81 -24.75
CA GLY A 309 -66.23 -14.55 -23.31
C GLY A 309 -64.89 -14.62 -22.56
N PHE A 310 -63.79 -14.92 -23.25
CA PHE A 310 -62.46 -14.93 -22.65
C PHE A 310 -61.90 -13.51 -22.40
N ASP A 311 -61.57 -13.20 -21.15
CA ASP A 311 -60.97 -11.91 -20.76
C ASP A 311 -59.45 -11.96 -20.85
N ARG A 312 -58.94 -11.62 -22.04
CA ARG A 312 -57.52 -11.75 -22.37
C ARG A 312 -56.60 -10.86 -21.51
N PRO A 313 -56.86 -9.56 -21.29
CA PRO A 313 -56.06 -8.73 -20.39
C PRO A 313 -56.02 -9.26 -18.95
N TYR A 314 -57.15 -9.73 -18.43
CA TYR A 314 -57.24 -10.25 -17.08
C TYR A 314 -56.42 -11.53 -16.89
N VAL A 315 -56.60 -12.52 -17.79
CA VAL A 315 -55.85 -13.78 -17.72
C VAL A 315 -54.36 -13.56 -17.94
N ALA A 316 -53.97 -12.64 -18.84
CA ALA A 316 -52.56 -12.30 -19.04
C ALA A 316 -51.90 -11.72 -17.78
N ASP A 317 -52.59 -10.84 -17.04
CA ASP A 317 -52.10 -10.29 -15.77
C ASP A 317 -51.94 -11.37 -14.70
N GLN A 318 -52.94 -12.26 -14.56
CA GLN A 318 -52.88 -13.37 -13.61
C GLN A 318 -51.77 -14.37 -13.95
N CYS A 319 -51.58 -14.69 -15.23
CA CYS A 319 -50.48 -15.53 -15.70
C CYS A 319 -49.11 -14.91 -15.42
N SER A 320 -48.96 -13.59 -15.60
CA SER A 320 -47.72 -12.86 -15.27
C SER A 320 -47.40 -12.90 -13.77
N LYS A 321 -48.42 -12.73 -12.91
CA LYS A 321 -48.29 -12.88 -11.45
C LYS A 321 -47.90 -14.31 -11.05
N GLY A 322 -48.51 -15.31 -11.69
CA GLY A 322 -48.20 -16.72 -11.48
C GLY A 322 -46.76 -17.07 -11.88
N GLU A 323 -46.30 -16.61 -13.05
CA GLU A 323 -44.93 -16.82 -13.54
C GLU A 323 -43.90 -16.16 -12.62
N THR A 324 -44.16 -14.94 -12.16
CA THR A 324 -43.31 -14.26 -11.17
C THR A 324 -43.26 -15.06 -9.86
N GLY A 325 -44.39 -15.56 -9.37
CA GLY A 325 -44.45 -16.38 -8.17
C GLY A 325 -43.71 -17.72 -8.30
N GLN A 326 -43.79 -18.39 -9.44
CA GLN A 326 -43.04 -19.61 -9.73
C GLN A 326 -41.53 -19.35 -9.80
N LEU A 327 -41.11 -18.24 -10.43
CA LEU A 327 -39.71 -17.85 -10.50
C LEU A 327 -39.14 -17.56 -9.11
N LEU A 328 -39.91 -16.87 -8.25
CA LEU A 328 -39.53 -16.62 -6.87
C LEU A 328 -39.34 -17.93 -6.08
N GLN A 329 -40.24 -18.90 -6.23
CA GLN A 329 -40.09 -20.21 -5.57
C GLN A 329 -38.84 -20.96 -6.04
N LEU A 330 -38.60 -20.99 -7.36
CA LEU A 330 -37.49 -21.72 -7.97
C LEU A 330 -36.13 -21.19 -7.51
N ILE A 331 -36.01 -19.88 -7.32
CA ILE A 331 -34.75 -19.23 -6.92
C ILE A 331 -34.59 -19.23 -5.40
N PHE A 332 -35.62 -18.80 -4.66
CA PHE A 332 -35.45 -18.48 -3.24
C PHE A 332 -35.47 -19.71 -2.32
N TYR A 333 -36.15 -20.80 -2.68
CA TYR A 333 -36.11 -22.02 -1.83
C TYR A 333 -34.75 -22.71 -1.82
N PRO A 334 -34.06 -22.94 -2.95
CA PRO A 334 -32.70 -23.48 -2.93
C PRO A 334 -31.72 -22.57 -2.18
N LEU A 335 -31.82 -21.25 -2.38
CA LEU A 335 -30.98 -20.28 -1.66
C LEU A 335 -31.23 -20.30 -0.16
N ALA A 336 -32.50 -20.38 0.26
CA ALA A 336 -32.86 -20.51 1.67
C ALA A 336 -32.25 -21.78 2.30
N ALA A 337 -32.36 -22.92 1.61
CA ALA A 337 -31.82 -24.19 2.08
C ALA A 337 -30.29 -24.17 2.21
N ILE A 338 -29.58 -23.64 1.20
CA ILE A 338 -28.12 -23.53 1.22
C ILE A 338 -27.66 -22.58 2.33
N ALA A 339 -28.27 -21.39 2.44
CA ALA A 339 -27.91 -20.40 3.45
C ALA A 339 -28.16 -20.90 4.88
N ALA A 340 -29.33 -21.52 5.13
CA ALA A 340 -29.65 -22.12 6.42
C ALA A 340 -28.72 -23.29 6.76
N GLY A 341 -28.44 -24.18 5.79
CA GLY A 341 -27.53 -25.32 5.97
C GLY A 341 -26.11 -24.89 6.29
N ALA A 342 -25.56 -23.93 5.53
CA ALA A 342 -24.24 -23.36 5.78
C ALA A 342 -24.18 -22.64 7.15
N GLY A 343 -25.23 -21.90 7.50
CA GLY A 343 -25.33 -21.20 8.77
C GLY A 343 -25.35 -22.14 9.98
N VAL A 344 -26.18 -23.18 9.94
CA VAL A 344 -26.24 -24.22 10.98
C VAL A 344 -24.90 -24.96 11.08
N PHE A 345 -24.28 -25.31 9.96
CA PHE A 345 -22.97 -25.95 9.95
C PHE A 345 -21.88 -25.08 10.60
N LEU A 346 -21.83 -23.78 10.27
CA LEU A 346 -20.87 -22.84 10.86
C LEU A 346 -21.10 -22.63 12.37
N VAL A 347 -22.35 -22.54 12.81
CA VAL A 347 -22.67 -22.43 14.25
C VAL A 347 -22.31 -23.72 14.99
N ALA A 348 -22.67 -24.89 14.46
CA ALA A 348 -22.38 -26.18 15.09
C ALA A 348 -20.87 -26.47 15.18
N THR A 349 -20.10 -26.08 14.16
CA THR A 349 -18.63 -26.25 14.14
C THR A 349 -17.88 -25.15 14.91
N SER A 350 -18.56 -24.11 15.38
CA SER A 350 -17.93 -23.01 16.14
C SER A 350 -17.58 -23.37 17.60
N ALA A 351 -18.10 -24.48 18.14
CA ALA A 351 -18.07 -24.78 19.57
C ALA A 351 -16.84 -25.58 20.08
N LYS A 352 -15.83 -25.86 19.25
CA LYS A 352 -14.67 -26.67 19.66
C LYS A 352 -13.32 -26.09 19.27
N THR A 353 -13.12 -24.79 19.42
CA THR A 353 -11.76 -24.31 19.70
C THR A 353 -11.55 -24.49 21.20
N THR A 354 -11.29 -25.74 21.61
CA THR A 354 -10.68 -26.02 22.91
C THR A 354 -9.52 -25.04 23.06
N LYS A 355 -9.40 -24.37 24.20
CA LYS A 355 -8.20 -23.61 24.54
C LYS A 355 -7.01 -24.55 24.36
N GLU A 356 -6.42 -24.59 23.18
CA GLU A 356 -5.10 -25.18 22.99
C GLU A 356 -4.23 -24.33 23.89
N LYS A 357 -3.74 -24.95 24.97
CA LYS A 357 -2.62 -24.41 25.72
C LYS A 357 -1.58 -24.03 24.66
N PRO A 358 -1.01 -22.82 24.69
CA PRO A 358 0.03 -22.46 23.74
C PRO A 358 1.12 -23.53 23.82
N VAL A 359 1.17 -24.40 22.81
CA VAL A 359 2.22 -25.41 22.72
C VAL A 359 3.36 -24.69 22.03
N ALA A 360 4.49 -24.56 22.72
CA ALA A 360 5.71 -24.08 22.11
C ALA A 360 5.99 -24.94 20.87
N GLY A 361 6.12 -24.31 19.71
CA GLY A 361 6.12 -25.05 18.46
C GLY A 361 6.48 -24.23 17.24
N LEU A 362 7.00 -24.96 16.24
CA LEU A 362 7.30 -24.45 14.91
C LEU A 362 5.97 -24.10 14.21
N MET A 363 5.75 -22.83 13.95
CA MET A 363 4.61 -22.30 13.23
C MET A 363 5.04 -21.95 11.80
N ILE A 364 4.33 -22.49 10.82
CA ILE A 364 4.52 -22.16 9.41
C ILE A 364 3.31 -21.31 9.00
N LEU A 365 3.57 -20.05 8.62
CA LEU A 365 2.57 -19.06 8.24
C LEU A 365 2.69 -18.79 6.74
N PRO A 366 1.85 -19.44 5.90
CA PRO A 366 1.73 -19.05 4.51
C PRO A 366 1.05 -17.68 4.42
N ARG A 367 1.68 -16.76 3.68
CA ARG A 367 1.08 -15.49 3.26
C ARG A 367 0.96 -15.46 1.75
N VAL A 368 -0.18 -15.00 1.27
CA VAL A 368 -0.42 -14.74 -0.14
C VAL A 368 -0.80 -13.29 -0.26
N ASP A 369 -0.03 -12.53 -1.04
CA ASP A 369 -0.34 -11.16 -1.40
C ASP A 369 -0.42 -11.02 -2.92
N HIS A 370 -0.71 -9.80 -3.39
CA HIS A 370 -0.84 -9.50 -4.81
C HIS A 370 0.48 -9.62 -5.60
N THR A 371 1.62 -9.76 -4.90
CA THR A 371 2.97 -9.86 -5.47
C THR A 371 3.52 -11.29 -5.45
N GLY A 372 2.93 -12.21 -4.67
CA GLY A 372 3.27 -13.62 -4.67
C GLY A 372 2.87 -14.37 -3.40
N GLY A 373 3.24 -15.65 -3.33
CA GLY A 373 3.13 -16.46 -2.12
C GLY A 373 4.46 -16.49 -1.37
N LYS A 374 4.44 -16.24 -0.05
CA LYS A 374 5.60 -16.34 0.85
C LYS A 374 5.28 -17.27 2.03
N LEU A 375 6.29 -17.95 2.56
CA LEU A 375 6.16 -18.88 3.67
C LEU A 375 7.06 -18.40 4.82
N ASP A 376 6.47 -17.91 5.90
CA ASP A 376 7.21 -17.49 7.09
C ASP A 376 7.25 -18.65 8.09
N VAL A 377 8.44 -19.00 8.58
CA VAL A 377 8.63 -20.02 9.61
C VAL A 377 9.03 -19.34 10.90
N GLY A 378 8.19 -19.40 11.93
CA GLY A 378 8.43 -18.80 13.23
C GLY A 378 8.30 -19.84 14.34
N PHE A 379 9.18 -19.78 15.34
CA PHE A 379 9.06 -20.62 16.52
C PHE A 379 8.42 -19.80 17.64
N ARG A 380 7.27 -20.23 18.15
CA ARG A 380 6.57 -19.56 19.24
C ARG A 380 6.95 -20.27 20.55
N PHE A 381 7.47 -19.51 21.52
CA PHE A 381 7.78 -19.99 22.86
C PHE A 381 6.57 -19.86 23.78
#